data_AF-A0A938MBG9-F1
#
_entry.id   AF-A0A938MBG9-F1
#
_cell.length_a   1.000
_cell.length_b   1.000
_cell.length_c   1.000
_cell.angle_alpha   90.00
_cell.angle_beta   90.00
_cell.angle_gamma   90.00
#
_symmetry.space_group_name_H-M   'P 1'
#
loop_
_entity.id
_entity.type
_entity.pdbx_description
1 polymer ?
#
loop_
_entity_poly.entity_id
_entity_poly.type
_entity_poly.pdbx_seq_one_letter_code
_entity_poly.pdbx_strand_id
1 'polypeptide(L)'
;MRDKTDLFKAGTGGYALYRIPGIVVTARGMALAYCEARRTGKNDWDTIDIYLRRSVDGGRTWDAARRIADVPGPKTKNPVALAQKLANPDDVTYNNPTAIADRNGAVHFLFCLEYCRCFTMRSEDDGLTFTKPVEITVTFEEFRREYDWKV
;
A
#
# COMPACT_ATOMS: atom_id res chain seq x y z
N MET A 1 -28.45 10.06 10.94
CA MET A 1 -28.28 9.34 9.65
C MET A 1 -26.79 9.07 9.47
N ARG A 2 -26.38 7.90 9.00
CA ARG A 2 -24.96 7.61 8.70
C ARG A 2 -24.82 7.60 7.18
N ASP A 3 -23.89 8.39 6.66
CA ASP A 3 -23.56 8.38 5.23
C ASP A 3 -22.64 7.19 4.93
N LYS A 4 -22.80 6.61 3.73
CA LYS A 4 -21.98 5.49 3.24
C LYS A 4 -21.60 5.75 1.79
N THR A 5 -20.32 5.55 1.48
CA THR A 5 -19.78 5.64 0.12
C THR A 5 -18.82 4.48 -0.14
N ASP A 6 -18.98 3.80 -1.27
CA ASP A 6 -18.05 2.76 -1.71
C ASP A 6 -16.86 3.41 -2.44
N LEU A 7 -15.69 3.43 -1.81
CA LEU A 7 -14.48 4.05 -2.38
C LEU A 7 -13.77 3.15 -3.39
N PHE A 8 -13.72 1.85 -3.12
CA PHE A 8 -13.05 0.86 -3.94
C PHE A 8 -14.00 -0.32 -4.18
N LYS A 9 -14.59 -0.39 -5.37
CA LYS A 9 -15.59 -1.40 -5.72
C LYS A 9 -14.93 -2.58 -6.42
N ALA A 10 -15.11 -3.79 -5.89
CA ALA A 10 -14.64 -5.03 -6.53
C ALA A 10 -15.10 -5.14 -7.99
N GLY A 11 -14.23 -5.67 -8.86
CA GLY A 11 -14.50 -5.81 -10.30
C GLY A 11 -14.39 -4.50 -11.10
N THR A 12 -13.85 -3.42 -10.51
CA THR A 12 -13.64 -2.13 -11.20
C THR A 12 -12.16 -1.78 -11.29
N GLY A 13 -11.78 -0.94 -12.25
CA GLY A 13 -10.38 -0.49 -12.41
C GLY A 13 -9.40 -1.58 -12.84
N GLY A 14 -9.89 -2.74 -13.31
CA GLY A 14 -9.08 -3.89 -13.69
C GLY A 14 -8.74 -4.84 -12.54
N TYR A 15 -9.28 -4.61 -11.34
CA TYR A 15 -9.02 -5.43 -10.15
C TYR A 15 -10.27 -6.20 -9.72
N ALA A 16 -10.10 -7.51 -9.51
CA ALA A 16 -11.16 -8.35 -8.99
C ALA A 16 -11.52 -7.98 -7.53
N LEU A 17 -10.54 -7.56 -6.73
CA LEU A 17 -10.69 -7.40 -5.28
C LEU A 17 -9.90 -6.21 -4.74
N TYR A 18 -10.47 -5.51 -3.75
CA TYR A 18 -9.79 -4.47 -2.96
C TYR A 18 -9.85 -4.86 -1.48
N ARG A 19 -8.71 -4.92 -0.78
CA ARG A 19 -8.60 -5.36 0.62
C ARG A 19 -7.51 -4.61 1.38
N ILE A 20 -7.36 -4.92 2.66
CA ILE A 20 -6.39 -4.31 3.58
C ILE A 20 -6.55 -2.77 3.55
N PRO A 21 -7.76 -2.27 3.92
CA PRO A 21 -8.01 -0.84 3.87
C PRO A 21 -7.26 -0.14 5.00
N GLY A 22 -6.78 1.06 4.73
CA GLY A 22 -6.37 2.00 5.75
C GLY A 22 -6.90 3.40 5.43
N ILE A 23 -7.02 4.20 6.46
CA ILE A 23 -7.42 5.60 6.35
C ILE A 23 -6.62 6.43 7.33
N VAL A 24 -6.17 7.60 6.88
CA VAL A 24 -5.50 8.58 7.74
C VAL A 24 -6.06 9.97 7.45
N VAL A 25 -6.13 10.82 8.48
CA VAL A 25 -6.50 12.22 8.36
C VAL A 25 -5.27 13.07 8.68
N THR A 26 -4.90 13.97 7.77
CA THR A 26 -3.75 14.86 7.97
C THR A 26 -4.07 15.95 8.98
N ALA A 27 -3.04 16.62 9.52
CA ALA A 27 -3.22 17.73 10.45
C ALA A 27 -4.09 18.88 9.89
N ARG A 28 -4.16 19.02 8.55
CA ARG A 28 -5.01 20.01 7.87
C ARG A 28 -6.42 19.51 7.55
N GLY A 29 -6.76 18.28 7.94
CA GLY A 29 -8.11 17.72 7.79
C GLY A 29 -8.35 16.96 6.48
N MET A 30 -7.32 16.69 5.69
CA MET A 30 -7.47 15.91 4.45
C MET A 30 -7.53 14.43 4.80
N ALA A 31 -8.49 13.70 4.22
CA ALA A 31 -8.59 12.26 4.42
C ALA A 31 -7.94 11.51 3.26
N LEU A 32 -7.13 10.51 3.57
CA LEU A 32 -6.48 9.61 2.62
C LEU A 32 -6.94 8.19 2.90
N ALA A 33 -7.69 7.60 1.98
CA ALA A 33 -8.13 6.21 2.05
C ALA A 33 -7.33 5.39 1.04
N TYR A 34 -6.80 4.26 1.47
CA TYR A 34 -5.97 3.40 0.63
C TYR A 34 -6.26 1.92 0.85
N CYS A 35 -5.86 1.08 -0.10
CA CYS A 35 -6.03 -0.36 -0.04
C CYS A 35 -5.06 -1.09 -0.98
N GLU A 36 -4.94 -2.40 -0.78
CA GLU A 36 -4.42 -3.34 -1.77
C GLU A 36 -5.47 -3.59 -2.86
N ALA A 37 -5.12 -3.33 -4.11
CA ALA A 37 -5.90 -3.65 -5.31
C ALA A 37 -5.33 -4.92 -5.94
N ARG A 38 -6.07 -6.03 -5.87
CA ARG A 38 -5.63 -7.37 -6.29
C ARG A 38 -6.26 -7.75 -7.62
N ARG A 39 -5.42 -8.08 -8.61
CA ARG A 39 -5.85 -8.26 -10.01
C ARG A 39 -6.84 -9.41 -10.15
N THR A 40 -6.55 -10.56 -9.56
CA THR A 40 -7.38 -11.78 -9.62
C THR A 40 -8.13 -12.05 -8.32
N GLY A 41 -7.62 -11.57 -7.17
CA GLY A 41 -8.24 -11.74 -5.86
C GLY A 41 -8.17 -13.17 -5.32
N LYS A 42 -7.36 -14.05 -5.94
CA LYS A 42 -7.31 -15.48 -5.62
C LYS A 42 -6.41 -15.83 -4.44
N ASN A 43 -5.38 -15.03 -4.17
CA ASN A 43 -4.41 -15.30 -3.10
C ASN A 43 -3.73 -14.00 -2.60
N ASP A 44 -2.83 -14.16 -1.64
CA ASP A 44 -2.05 -13.08 -1.02
C ASP A 44 -0.79 -12.69 -1.81
N TRP A 45 -0.41 -13.45 -2.84
CA TRP A 45 0.79 -13.30 -3.68
C TRP A 45 0.46 -12.93 -5.14
N ASP A 46 -0.73 -12.37 -5.34
CA ASP A 46 -1.25 -11.96 -6.65
C ASP A 46 -0.43 -10.79 -7.20
N THR A 47 -0.73 -10.36 -8.42
CA THR A 47 -0.42 -8.98 -8.79
C THR A 47 -1.25 -8.05 -7.91
N ILE A 48 -0.58 -7.33 -7.02
CA ILE A 48 -1.18 -6.39 -6.07
C ILE A 48 -0.56 -5.02 -6.25
N ASP A 49 -1.40 -4.02 -6.48
CA ASP A 49 -1.03 -2.61 -6.47
C ASP A 49 -1.59 -1.92 -5.22
N ILE A 50 -1.00 -0.80 -4.81
CA ILE A 50 -1.56 0.03 -3.73
C ILE A 50 -2.26 1.23 -4.34
N TYR A 51 -3.56 1.32 -4.09
CA TYR A 51 -4.41 2.41 -4.56
C TYR A 51 -4.81 3.35 -3.43
N LEU A 52 -4.85 4.65 -3.73
CA LEU A 52 -5.22 5.71 -2.81
C LEU A 52 -6.27 6.64 -3.43
N ARG A 53 -7.18 7.11 -2.58
CA ARG A 53 -8.09 8.22 -2.82
C ARG A 53 -7.89 9.28 -1.74
N ARG A 54 -8.07 10.54 -2.12
CA ARG A 54 -7.92 11.71 -1.26
C ARG A 54 -9.23 12.49 -1.21
N SER A 55 -9.53 13.05 -0.04
CA SER A 55 -10.65 13.96 0.18
C SER A 55 -10.16 15.22 0.88
N VAL A 56 -10.66 16.37 0.41
CA VAL A 56 -10.36 17.70 0.97
C VAL A 56 -11.50 18.30 1.78
N ASP A 57 -12.61 17.57 1.90
CA ASP A 57 -13.86 18.09 2.46
C ASP A 57 -14.40 17.20 3.59
N GLY A 58 -13.52 16.46 4.26
CA GLY A 58 -13.88 15.60 5.39
C GLY A 58 -14.49 14.26 4.97
N GLY A 59 -14.20 13.78 3.76
CA GLY A 59 -14.68 12.49 3.24
C GLY A 59 -16.02 12.55 2.52
N ARG A 60 -16.54 13.76 2.21
CA ARG A 60 -17.81 13.93 1.47
C ARG A 60 -17.62 13.65 -0.01
N THR A 61 -16.54 14.14 -0.59
CA THR A 61 -16.12 13.85 -1.97
C THR A 61 -14.69 13.32 -2.00
N TRP A 62 -14.38 12.54 -3.03
CA TRP A 62 -13.11 11.84 -3.17
C TRP A 62 -12.57 11.96 -4.58
N ASP A 63 -11.27 12.22 -4.68
CA ASP A 63 -10.53 12.20 -5.94
C ASP A 63 -10.60 10.80 -6.60
N ALA A 64 -10.29 10.76 -7.90
CA ALA A 64 -10.12 9.50 -8.62
C ALA A 64 -9.06 8.63 -7.95
N ALA A 65 -9.30 7.31 -7.93
CA ALA A 65 -8.35 6.37 -7.36
C ALA A 65 -7.08 6.33 -8.23
N ARG A 66 -5.91 6.28 -7.58
CA ARG A 66 -4.62 6.20 -8.27
C ARG A 66 -3.67 5.22 -7.60
N ARG A 67 -2.85 4.54 -8.39
CA ARG A 67 -1.72 3.75 -7.91
C ARG A 67 -0.66 4.69 -7.35
N ILE A 68 -0.10 4.38 -6.18
CA ILE A 68 0.93 5.21 -5.54
C ILE A 68 2.27 4.50 -5.35
N ALA A 69 2.31 3.17 -5.25
CA ALA A 69 3.55 2.43 -5.10
C ALA A 69 4.17 2.11 -6.46
N ASP A 70 5.43 2.51 -6.66
CA ASP A 70 6.22 2.15 -7.84
C ASP A 70 7.71 2.14 -7.51
N VAL A 71 8.21 0.98 -7.09
CA VAL A 71 9.62 0.79 -6.75
C VAL A 71 10.43 0.66 -8.05
N PRO A 72 11.56 1.35 -8.25
CA PRO A 72 12.39 1.17 -9.44
C PRO A 72 13.15 -0.16 -9.43
N GLY A 73 13.57 -0.63 -10.61
CA GLY A 73 14.41 -1.82 -10.75
C GLY A 73 13.68 -3.16 -10.60
N PRO A 74 14.41 -4.28 -10.55
CA PRO A 74 13.83 -5.63 -10.51
C PRO A 74 12.92 -5.87 -9.30
N LYS A 75 11.81 -6.58 -9.54
CA LYS A 75 10.86 -7.02 -8.50
C LYS A 75 11.15 -8.47 -8.12
N THR A 76 12.28 -8.68 -7.46
CA THR A 76 12.71 -10.03 -7.04
C THR A 76 11.70 -10.61 -6.07
N LYS A 77 11.21 -11.81 -6.40
CA LYS A 77 10.28 -12.56 -5.56
C LYS A 77 10.90 -13.00 -4.24
N ASN A 78 10.05 -13.14 -3.22
CA ASN A 78 10.43 -13.75 -1.97
C ASN A 78 10.83 -15.23 -2.19
N PRO A 79 12.06 -15.64 -1.83
CA PRO A 79 12.52 -17.00 -2.02
C PRO A 79 11.71 -18.03 -1.22
N VAL A 80 11.17 -17.64 -0.05
CA VAL A 80 10.31 -18.51 0.76
C VAL A 80 9.00 -18.79 0.02
N ALA A 81 8.39 -17.77 -0.57
CA ALA A 81 7.15 -17.91 -1.35
C ALA A 81 7.34 -18.76 -2.61
N LEU A 82 8.48 -18.61 -3.29
CA LEU A 82 8.84 -19.45 -4.44
C LEU A 82 9.06 -20.91 -4.02
N ALA A 83 9.81 -21.15 -2.95
CA ALA A 83 10.06 -22.50 -2.43
C ALA A 83 8.77 -23.20 -2.01
N GLN A 84 7.80 -22.44 -1.49
CA GLN A 84 6.47 -22.93 -1.10
C GLN A 84 5.44 -22.94 -2.25
N LYS A 85 5.82 -22.49 -3.46
CA LYS A 85 4.93 -22.39 -4.63
C LYS A 85 3.69 -21.52 -4.40
N LEU A 86 3.81 -20.49 -3.57
CA LEU A 86 2.75 -19.54 -3.26
C LEU A 86 2.65 -18.41 -4.30
N ALA A 87 3.80 -17.99 -4.83
CA ALA A 87 3.91 -16.87 -5.76
C ALA A 87 4.11 -17.33 -7.21
N ASN A 88 3.47 -16.63 -8.14
CA ASN A 88 3.79 -16.71 -9.56
C ASN A 88 4.99 -15.78 -9.85
N PRO A 89 6.06 -16.26 -10.52
CA PRO A 89 7.20 -15.44 -10.88
C PRO A 89 6.88 -14.15 -11.65
N ASP A 90 5.78 -14.13 -12.42
CA ASP A 90 5.41 -12.98 -13.25
C ASP A 90 4.56 -11.92 -12.53
N ASP A 91 4.05 -12.23 -11.33
CA ASP A 91 3.26 -11.29 -10.55
C ASP A 91 4.16 -10.27 -9.84
N VAL A 92 3.60 -9.11 -9.47
CA VAL A 92 4.28 -8.14 -8.59
C VAL A 92 3.36 -7.80 -7.44
N THR A 93 3.85 -7.99 -6.21
CA THR A 93 3.02 -7.94 -5.01
C THR A 93 3.46 -6.77 -4.11
N TYR A 94 2.76 -5.64 -4.22
CA TYR A 94 2.86 -4.57 -3.22
C TYR A 94 1.83 -4.80 -2.11
N ASN A 95 2.26 -4.83 -0.85
CA ASN A 95 1.42 -5.29 0.26
C ASN A 95 1.66 -4.52 1.55
N ASN A 96 0.83 -4.76 2.56
CA ASN A 96 0.92 -4.19 3.90
C ASN A 96 1.05 -2.64 3.92
N PRO A 97 0.21 -1.89 3.15
CA PRO A 97 0.29 -0.44 3.16
C PRO A 97 -0.07 0.13 4.53
N THR A 98 0.69 1.12 5.00
CA THR A 98 0.45 1.82 6.27
C THR A 98 0.76 3.30 6.13
N ALA A 99 -0.21 4.17 6.38
CA ALA A 99 -0.01 5.61 6.38
C ALA A 99 0.01 6.17 7.81
N ILE A 100 0.93 7.08 8.08
CA ILE A 100 1.10 7.78 9.35
C ILE A 100 1.10 9.28 9.06
N ALA A 101 0.15 10.01 9.63
CA ALA A 101 0.10 11.47 9.53
C ALA A 101 0.94 12.12 10.64
N ASP A 102 1.72 13.11 10.24
CA ASP A 102 2.54 13.94 11.11
C ASP A 102 1.81 15.27 11.42
N ARG A 103 2.17 15.92 12.53
CA ARG A 103 1.54 17.15 13.04
C ARG A 103 1.74 18.35 12.10
N ASN A 104 2.77 18.32 11.27
CA ASN A 104 3.06 19.35 10.26
C ASN A 104 2.23 19.18 8.96
N GLY A 105 1.39 18.14 8.86
CA GLY A 105 0.62 17.82 7.66
C GLY A 105 1.33 16.88 6.68
N ALA A 106 2.56 16.45 7.00
CA ALA A 106 3.24 15.43 6.22
C ALA A 106 2.60 14.04 6.45
N VAL A 107 2.78 13.15 5.48
CA VAL A 107 2.33 11.76 5.57
C VAL A 107 3.48 10.85 5.22
N HIS A 108 3.84 9.97 6.16
CA HIS A 108 4.71 8.83 5.89
C HIS A 108 3.85 7.68 5.39
N PHE A 109 4.17 7.14 4.22
CA PHE A 109 3.50 5.99 3.64
C PHE A 109 4.48 4.84 3.53
N LEU A 110 4.24 3.79 4.31
CA LEU A 110 5.04 2.58 4.33
C LEU A 110 4.33 1.48 3.57
N PHE A 111 5.08 0.62 2.90
CA PHE A 111 4.55 -0.58 2.26
C PHE A 111 5.65 -1.61 2.09
N CYS A 112 5.25 -2.86 1.84
CA CYS A 112 6.14 -3.93 1.46
C CYS A 112 6.07 -4.22 -0.04
N LEU A 113 7.16 -4.76 -0.56
CA LEU A 113 7.22 -5.41 -1.86
C LEU A 113 7.60 -6.88 -1.61
N GLU A 114 6.79 -7.78 -2.15
CA GLU A 114 6.96 -9.24 -2.06
C GLU A 114 7.03 -9.76 -0.62
N TYR A 115 6.39 -9.10 0.35
CA TYR A 115 6.46 -9.42 1.78
C TYR A 115 7.89 -9.46 2.39
N CYS A 116 8.94 -9.17 1.64
CA CYS A 116 10.33 -9.34 2.08
C CYS A 116 11.18 -8.07 1.99
N ARG A 117 10.68 -7.02 1.33
CA ARG A 117 11.31 -5.70 1.28
C ARG A 117 10.34 -4.65 1.76
N CYS A 118 10.80 -3.67 2.51
CA CYS A 118 9.97 -2.59 3.04
C CYS A 118 10.45 -1.24 2.53
N PHE A 119 9.50 -0.36 2.22
CA PHE A 119 9.73 0.94 1.63
C PHE A 119 8.96 2.01 2.37
N THR A 120 9.48 3.22 2.32
CA THR A 120 8.76 4.43 2.73
C THR A 120 8.70 5.45 1.59
N MET A 121 7.60 6.18 1.53
CA MET A 121 7.38 7.37 0.73
C MET A 121 6.88 8.47 1.67
N ARG A 122 7.15 9.73 1.33
CA ARG A 122 6.68 10.87 2.12
C ARG A 122 5.92 11.86 1.25
N SER A 123 4.83 12.40 1.79
CA SER A 123 4.12 13.54 1.22
C SER A 123 4.29 14.75 2.14
N GLU A 124 4.49 15.93 1.55
CA GLU A 124 4.50 17.23 2.26
C GLU A 124 3.23 18.07 1.95
N ASP A 125 2.35 17.54 1.09
CA ASP A 125 1.20 18.23 0.49
C ASP A 125 -0.13 17.49 0.76
N ASP A 126 -0.28 16.94 1.97
CA ASP A 126 -1.45 16.18 2.42
C ASP A 126 -1.83 15.00 1.51
N GLY A 127 -0.84 14.24 1.09
CA GLY A 127 -1.00 13.07 0.23
C GLY A 127 -1.40 13.41 -1.21
N LEU A 128 -1.19 14.64 -1.69
CA LEU A 128 -1.40 14.99 -3.09
C LEU A 128 -0.27 14.47 -3.98
N THR A 129 0.98 14.49 -3.52
CA THR A 129 2.13 13.85 -4.16
C THR A 129 2.96 13.12 -3.10
N PHE A 130 3.76 12.15 -3.56
CA PHE A 130 4.67 11.40 -2.70
C PHE A 130 6.06 11.36 -3.34
N THR A 131 7.10 11.36 -2.51
CA THR A 131 8.48 11.13 -2.95
C THR A 131 8.63 9.75 -3.58
N LYS A 132 9.72 9.53 -4.33
CA LYS A 132 10.08 8.18 -4.79
C LYS A 132 10.24 7.23 -3.58
N PRO A 133 9.91 5.92 -3.72
CA PRO A 133 10.12 4.96 -2.66
C PRO A 133 11.59 4.88 -2.24
N VAL A 134 11.82 4.89 -0.92
CA VAL A 134 13.12 4.65 -0.29
C VAL A 134 13.06 3.32 0.45
N GLU A 135 13.99 2.43 0.17
CA GLU A 135 14.04 1.12 0.83
C GLU A 135 14.54 1.28 2.28
N ILE A 136 13.80 0.66 3.20
CA ILE A 136 14.08 0.63 4.65
C ILE A 136 14.15 -0.80 5.18
N THR A 137 14.26 -1.80 4.30
CA THR A 137 14.34 -3.23 4.65
C THR A 137 15.37 -3.50 5.75
N VAL A 138 16.52 -2.80 5.73
CA VAL A 138 17.59 -2.93 6.72
C VAL A 138 17.12 -2.70 8.17
N THR A 139 16.10 -1.86 8.37
CA THR A 139 15.51 -1.60 9.70
C THR A 139 14.91 -2.86 10.31
N PHE A 140 14.48 -3.82 9.49
CA PHE A 140 13.86 -5.06 9.93
C PHE A 140 14.87 -6.20 10.09
N GLU A 141 16.03 -6.11 9.44
CA GLU A 141 17.04 -7.17 9.40
C GLU A 141 17.63 -7.48 10.77
N GLU A 142 17.74 -6.48 11.65
CA GLU A 142 18.22 -6.68 13.02
C GLU A 142 17.32 -7.64 13.82
N PHE A 143 16.01 -7.62 13.56
CA PHE A 143 15.03 -8.49 14.24
C PHE A 143 15.05 -9.94 13.73
N ARG A 144 15.72 -10.24 12.61
CA ARG A 144 15.79 -11.63 12.10
C ARG A 144 16.51 -12.59 13.05
N ARG A 145 17.37 -12.06 13.93
CA ARG A 145 18.06 -12.86 14.94
C ARG A 145 17.11 -13.34 16.04
N GLU A 146 16.01 -12.63 16.26
CA GLU A 146 15.04 -12.90 17.31
C GLU A 146 13.79 -13.60 16.77
N TYR A 147 13.46 -13.37 15.50
CA TYR A 147 12.30 -13.95 14.85
C TYR A 147 12.62 -14.33 13.41
N ASP A 148 12.33 -15.56 13.01
CA ASP A 148 12.53 -16.02 11.64
C ASP A 148 11.30 -15.67 10.79
N TRP A 149 11.41 -14.60 10.00
CA TRP A 149 10.34 -14.07 9.16
C TRP A 149 10.13 -14.97 7.94
N LYS A 150 9.15 -15.88 8.01
CA LYS A 150 8.82 -16.86 6.95
C LYS A 150 7.55 -16.54 6.16
N VAL A 151 7.18 -15.26 6.06
CA VAL A 151 6.02 -14.86 5.25
C VAL A 151 6.27 -15.23 3.80
#